data_AF-A0A562QT25-F1
#
_entry.id   AF-A0A562QT25-F1
#
_cell.length_a   1.000
_cell.length_b   1.000
_cell.length_c   1.000
_cell.angle_alpha   90.00
_cell.angle_beta   90.00
_cell.angle_gamma   90.00
#
_symmetry.space_group_name_H-M   'P 1'
#
loop_
_entity.id
_entity.type
_entity.pdbx_description
1 polymer ?
#
loop_
_entity_poly.entity_id
_entity_poly.type
_entity_poly.pdbx_seq_one_letter_code
_entity_poly.pdbx_strand_id
1 'polypeptide(L)' 'MSDKERVEIRMPKPILEKVDEYQKENSISTRTATILELLRRGLEK' A
#
# COMPACT_ATOMS: atom_id res chain seq x y z
N MET A 1 -2.45 -16.84 16.50
CA MET A 1 -1.23 -16.02 16.28
C MET A 1 -1.50 -15.24 14.99
N SER A 2 -1.28 -13.93 14.95
CA SER A 2 -1.55 -13.19 13.71
C SER A 2 -0.41 -13.51 12.74
N ASP A 3 -0.66 -14.37 11.76
CA ASP A 3 0.31 -14.82 10.75
C ASP A 3 0.67 -13.67 9.79
N LYS A 4 1.38 -12.67 10.31
CA LYS A 4 1.88 -11.53 9.54
C LYS A 4 3.36 -11.73 9.30
N GLU A 5 3.72 -12.00 8.06
CA GLU A 5 5.10 -12.01 7.60
C GLU A 5 5.49 -10.63 7.06
N ARG A 6 6.69 -10.16 7.42
CA ARG A 6 7.23 -8.91 6.89
C ARG A 6 8.07 -9.22 5.66
N VAL A 7 7.63 -8.71 4.52
CA VAL A 7 8.37 -8.80 3.25
C VAL A 7 8.98 -7.44 2.92
N GLU A 8 10.26 -7.44 2.53
CA GLU A 8 10.93 -6.25 2.02
C GLU A 8 10.94 -6.28 0.48
N ILE A 9 10.48 -5.19 -0.15
CA ILE A 9 10.33 -5.09 -1.61
C ILE A 9 11.02 -3.82 -2.08
N ARG A 10 11.86 -3.94 -3.12
CA ARG A 10 12.38 -2.77 -3.84
C ARG A 10 11.37 -2.32 -4.88
N MET A 11 10.96 -1.06 -4.80
CA MET A 11 10.02 -0.45 -5.74
C MET A 11 10.62 0.77 -6.42
N PRO A 12 10.21 1.08 -7.67
CA PRO A 12 10.55 2.34 -8.30
C PRO A 12 10.04 3.53 -7.47
N LYS A 13 10.88 4.55 -7.29
CA LYS A 13 10.50 5.78 -6.58
C LYS A 13 9.20 6.43 -7.10
N PRO A 14 8.94 6.51 -8.42
CA PRO A 14 7.70 7.09 -8.92
C PRO A 14 6.43 6.37 -8.47
N ILE A 15 6.50 5.06 -8.18
CA ILE A 15 5.36 4.29 -7.67
C ILE A 15 5.11 4.64 -6.21
N LEU A 16 6.18 4.77 -5.41
CA LEU A 16 6.07 5.19 -4.01
C LEU A 16 5.44 6.58 -3.88
N GLU A 17 5.83 7.52 -4.75
CA GLU A 17 5.26 8.87 -4.78
C GLU A 17 3.75 8.83 -5.04
N LYS A 18 3.29 8.02 -6.00
CA LYS A 18 1.86 7.81 -6.27
C LYS A 18 1.11 7.17 -5.09
N VAL A 19 1.74 6.24 -4.38
CA VAL A 19 1.16 5.62 -3.17
C VAL A 19 0.99 6.67 -2.07
N ASP A 20 1.96 7.59 -1.92
CA ASP A 20 1.90 8.67 -0.94
C ASP A 20 0.84 9.73 -1.29
N GLU A 21 0.69 10.07 -2.56
CA GLU A 21 -0.38 10.93 -3.07
C GLU A 21 -1.75 10.33 -2.76
N TYR A 22 -1.95 9.07 -3.15
CA TYR A 22 -3.20 8.34 -2.88
C TYR A 22 -3.50 8.26 -1.38
N GLN A 23 -2.49 8.03 -0.53
CA GLN A 23 -2.66 8.01 0.92
C GLN A 23 -3.24 9.33 1.43
N LYS A 24 -2.71 10.47 0.97
CA LYS A 24 -3.14 11.81 1.38
C LYS A 24 -4.57 12.10 0.91
N GLU A 25 -4.85 11.83 -0.36
CA GLU A 25 -6.18 12.06 -0.96
C GLU A 25 -7.28 11.26 -0.26
N ASN A 26 -6.97 10.03 0.16
CA ASN A 26 -7.93 9.13 0.79
C ASN A 26 -7.87 9.13 2.33
N SER A 27 -7.07 10.04 2.94
CA SER A 27 -6.90 10.16 4.40
C SER A 27 -6.56 8.83 5.10
N ILE A 28 -5.74 7.99 4.45
CA ILE A 28 -5.36 6.68 5.00
C ILE A 28 -4.22 6.85 6.01
N SER A 29 -4.37 6.17 7.16
CA SER A 29 -3.50 6.35 8.32
C SER A 29 -2.04 5.93 8.10
N THR A 30 -1.79 4.89 7.31
CA THR A 30 -0.42 4.37 7.10
C THR A 30 -0.21 3.94 5.65
N ARG A 31 1.04 4.06 5.19
CA ARG A 31 1.44 3.56 3.86
C ARG A 31 1.15 2.07 3.67
N THR A 32 1.31 1.26 4.72
CA THR A 32 0.96 -0.16 4.71
C THR A 32 -0.53 -0.36 4.44
N ALA A 33 -1.39 0.37 5.12
CA ALA A 33 -2.84 0.30 4.89
C ALA A 33 -3.18 0.73 3.44
N THR A 34 -2.50 1.76 2.92
CA THR A 34 -2.66 2.18 1.53
C THR A 34 -2.29 1.08 0.54
N ILE A 35 -1.13 0.45 0.71
CA ILE A 35 -0.68 -0.63 -0.16
C ILE A 35 -1.66 -1.81 -0.12
N LEU A 36 -2.12 -2.20 1.07
CA LEU A 36 -3.08 -3.29 1.23
C LEU A 36 -4.43 -2.98 0.55
N GLU A 37 -4.94 -1.76 0.69
CA GLU A 37 -6.18 -1.32 0.03
C GLU A 37 -6.04 -1.34 -1.50
N LEU A 38 -4.92 -0.83 -2.04
CA LEU A 38 -4.65 -0.84 -3.48
C LEU A 38 -4.52 -2.27 -4.03
N LEU A 39 -3.84 -3.15 -3.29
CA LEU A 39 -3.75 -4.57 -3.64
C LEU A 39 -5.14 -5.22 -3.61
N ARG A 40 -5.95 -4.96 -2.59
CA ARG A 40 -7.32 -5.47 -2.48
C ARG A 40 -8.15 -5.09 -3.70
N ARG A 41 -8.15 -3.81 -4.09
CA ARG A 41 -8.85 -3.31 -5.29
C ARG A 41 -8.37 -3.95 -6.59
N GLY A 42 -7.07 -4.24 -6.69
CA GLY A 42 -6.48 -4.88 -7.88
C GLY A 42 -6.78 -6.39 -7.98
N LEU A 43 -6.98 -7.06 -6.85
CA LEU A 43 -7.19 -8.51 -6.76
C LEU A 43 -8.68 -8.89 -6.72
N GLU A 44 -9.55 -8.07 -6.13
CA GLU A 44 -11.00 -8.27 -6.05
C GLU A 44 -11.73 -7.92 -7.37
N LYS A 45 -11.35 -8.56 -8.48
CA LYS A 45 -12.15 -8.45 -9.73
C LYS A 45 -13.63 -8.75 -9.52
#